data_AF-A0A849IU84-F1
#
_entry.id   AF-A0A849IU84-F1
#
_cell.length_a   1.000
_cell.length_b   1.000
_cell.length_c   1.000
_cell.angle_alpha   90.00
_cell.angle_beta   90.00
_cell.angle_gamma   90.00
#
_symmetry.space_group_name_H-M   'P 1'
#
loop_
_entity.id
_entity.type
_entity.pdbx_description
1 polymer ?
#
loop_
_entity_poly.entity_id
_entity_poly.type
_entity_poly.pdbx_seq_one_letter_code
_entity_poly.pdbx_strand_id
1 'polypeptide(L)'
;MGWLVFFLGFAELTRRFIRRYQRLEVVGDSMEPTLSDGDKILVRKGIAPIPGSLIVFADPRERTRLLVKRAQSVGAGEVVAIGDNADASTDSRHFGLIPLSELIGVAFYRYFPVSSAGRI
;
A
#
# COMPACT_ATOMS: atom_id res chain seq x y z
N MET A 1 -32.36 -24.26 -14.57
CA MET A 1 -30.98 -24.53 -14.11
C MET A 1 -29.92 -23.57 -14.68
N GLY A 2 -30.26 -22.53 -15.48
CA GLY A 2 -29.27 -21.63 -16.10
C GLY A 2 -28.91 -20.39 -15.28
N TRP A 3 -29.86 -19.77 -14.58
CA TRP A 3 -29.65 -18.50 -13.88
C TRP A 3 -28.72 -18.59 -12.66
N LEU A 4 -28.74 -19.72 -11.94
CA LEU A 4 -27.92 -19.93 -10.74
C LEU A 4 -26.40 -19.94 -11.06
N VAL A 5 -26.01 -20.48 -12.21
CA VAL A 5 -24.61 -20.56 -12.67
C VAL A 5 -24.09 -19.17 -13.08
N PHE A 6 -24.92 -18.35 -13.73
CA PHE A 6 -24.57 -16.97 -14.07
C PHE A 6 -24.44 -16.06 -12.84
N PHE A 7 -25.35 -16.18 -11.86
CA PHE A 7 -25.27 -15.40 -10.61
C PHE A 7 -24.05 -15.80 -9.76
N LEU A 8 -23.71 -17.10 -9.67
CA LEU A 8 -22.49 -17.57 -8.98
C LEU A 8 -21.22 -17.12 -9.71
N GLY A 9 -21.20 -17.15 -11.05
CA GLY A 9 -20.10 -16.63 -11.85
C GLY A 9 -19.91 -15.11 -11.71
N PHE A 10 -21.00 -14.34 -11.68
CA PHE A 10 -20.99 -12.90 -11.44
C PHE A 10 -20.57 -12.54 -10.01
N ALA A 11 -21.05 -13.31 -9.02
CA ALA A 11 -20.63 -13.17 -7.62
C ALA A 11 -19.13 -13.46 -7.45
N GLU A 12 -18.57 -14.49 -8.08
CA GLU A 12 -17.13 -14.77 -7.99
C GLU A 12 -16.28 -13.73 -8.75
N LEU A 13 -16.78 -13.22 -9.87
CA LEU A 13 -16.15 -12.14 -10.63
C LEU A 13 -16.10 -10.83 -9.83
N THR A 14 -17.21 -10.44 -9.21
CA THR A 14 -17.29 -9.27 -8.32
C THR A 14 -16.43 -9.45 -7.07
N ARG A 15 -16.38 -10.66 -6.49
CA ARG A 15 -15.51 -11.02 -5.36
C ARG A 15 -14.02 -10.96 -5.71
N ARG A 16 -13.61 -11.34 -6.92
CA ARG A 16 -12.24 -11.13 -7.44
C ARG A 16 -11.91 -9.64 -7.65
N PHE A 17 -12.90 -8.82 -7.96
CA PHE A 17 -12.71 -7.39 -8.18
C PHE A 17 -12.53 -6.63 -6.86
N ILE A 18 -13.38 -6.90 -5.87
CA ILE A 18 -13.35 -6.23 -4.55
C ILE A 18 -12.06 -6.55 -3.78
N ARG A 19 -11.50 -7.76 -3.95
CA ARG A 19 -10.24 -8.19 -3.30
C ARG A 19 -8.98 -7.41 -3.76
N ARG A 20 -9.07 -6.62 -4.84
CA ARG A 20 -7.94 -5.83 -5.36
C ARG A 20 -7.66 -4.55 -4.57
N TYR A 21 -8.60 -4.11 -3.75
CA TYR A 21 -8.45 -2.88 -2.96
C TYR A 21 -8.45 -3.21 -1.47
N GLN A 22 -7.55 -2.57 -0.73
CA GLN A 22 -7.48 -2.66 0.73
C GLN A 22 -7.53 -1.25 1.31
N ARG A 23 -8.34 -1.09 2.35
CA ARG A 23 -8.42 0.15 3.12
C ARG A 23 -7.48 0.02 4.30
N LEU A 24 -6.65 1.02 4.53
CA LEU A 24 -5.76 1.08 5.68
C LEU A 24 -5.86 2.45 6.34
N GLU A 25 -5.50 2.48 7.61
CA GLU A 25 -5.29 3.70 8.38
C GLU A 25 -3.79 3.87 8.59
N VAL A 26 -3.31 5.09 8.38
CA VAL A 26 -1.92 5.47 8.61
C VAL A 26 -1.75 5.70 10.10
N VAL A 27 -0.68 5.14 10.66
CA VAL A 27 -0.33 5.31 12.07
C VAL A 27 1.12 5.80 12.16
N GLY A 28 1.31 6.92 12.86
CA GLY A 28 2.58 7.61 13.06
C GLY A 28 3.01 8.54 11.92
N ASP A 29 4.13 9.24 12.15
CA ASP A 29 4.44 10.48 11.41
C ASP A 29 5.50 10.29 10.31
N SER A 30 5.87 9.05 10.04
CA SER A 30 7.02 8.71 9.18
C SER A 30 6.83 9.07 7.70
N MET A 31 5.60 9.39 7.31
CA MET A 31 5.21 9.77 5.96
C MET A 31 4.77 11.23 5.85
N GLU A 32 4.96 12.03 6.90
CA GLU A 32 4.69 13.46 6.80
C GLU A 32 5.66 14.14 5.81
N PRO A 33 5.20 15.18 5.09
CA PRO A 33 3.85 15.77 5.12
C PRO A 33 2.85 15.07 4.16
N THR A 34 3.26 14.02 3.45
CA THR A 34 2.42 13.36 2.44
C THR A 34 1.21 12.66 3.07
N LEU A 35 1.45 11.92 4.15
CA LEU A 35 0.42 11.25 4.94
C LEU A 35 0.65 11.55 6.42
N SER A 36 -0.43 11.94 7.10
CA SER A 36 -0.45 12.18 8.55
C SER A 36 -1.12 11.03 9.28
N ASP A 37 -0.85 10.92 10.59
CA ASP A 37 -1.53 9.97 11.48
C ASP A 37 -3.06 10.08 11.36
N GLY A 38 -3.74 8.94 11.27
CA GLY A 38 -5.19 8.86 11.09
C GLY A 38 -5.68 9.00 9.64
N ASP A 39 -4.81 9.30 8.67
CA ASP A 39 -5.17 9.29 7.25
C ASP A 39 -5.69 7.90 6.85
N LYS A 40 -6.83 7.84 6.16
CA LYS A 40 -7.34 6.58 5.63
C LYS A 40 -7.10 6.51 4.14
N ILE A 41 -6.39 5.48 3.72
CA ILE A 41 -5.87 5.30 2.36
C ILE A 41 -6.42 4.05 1.67
N LEU A 42 -6.51 4.11 0.35
CA LEU A 42 -6.78 2.98 -0.53
C LEU A 42 -5.47 2.46 -1.12
N VAL A 43 -5.28 1.15 -0.96
CA VAL A 43 -4.16 0.38 -1.49
C VAL A 43 -4.67 -0.52 -2.59
N ARG A 44 -4.03 -0.48 -3.77
CA ARG A 44 -4.31 -1.38 -4.89
C ARG A 44 -3.29 -2.52 -4.90
N LYS A 45 -3.78 -3.76 -4.86
CA LYS A 45 -2.98 -4.99 -4.90
C LYS A 45 -2.66 -5.41 -6.33
N GLY A 46 -1.54 -6.11 -6.49
CA GLY A 46 -1.15 -6.74 -7.76
C GLY A 46 -0.76 -5.75 -8.85
N ILE A 47 -0.39 -4.52 -8.49
CA ILE A 47 0.26 -3.58 -9.40
C ILE A 47 1.73 -3.44 -9.01
N ALA A 48 2.61 -3.45 -10.00
CA ALA A 48 4.02 -3.22 -9.79
C ALA A 48 4.24 -1.73 -9.43
N PRO A 49 5.03 -1.42 -8.38
CA PRO A 49 5.36 -0.04 -8.07
C PRO A 49 6.33 0.51 -9.12
N ILE A 50 6.26 1.83 -9.30
CA ILE A 50 7.30 2.61 -9.97
C ILE A 50 7.97 3.53 -8.95
N PRO A 51 9.17 4.07 -9.23
CA PRO A 51 9.76 5.12 -8.39
C PRO A 51 8.75 6.24 -8.10
N GLY A 52 8.69 6.68 -6.85
CA GLY A 52 7.73 7.65 -6.33
C GLY A 52 6.44 7.05 -5.74
N SER A 53 6.12 5.79 -6.02
CA SER A 53 4.91 5.13 -5.49
C SER A 53 4.94 5.05 -3.97
N LEU A 54 3.79 5.26 -3.31
CA LEU A 54 3.63 4.89 -1.90
C LEU A 54 3.33 3.40 -1.80
N ILE A 55 4.28 2.63 -1.29
CA ILE A 55 4.19 1.17 -1.20
C ILE A 55 3.85 0.74 0.22
N VAL A 56 3.01 -0.29 0.33
CA VAL A 56 2.66 -0.95 1.59
C VAL A 56 3.26 -2.35 1.61
N PHE A 57 3.97 -2.69 2.68
CA PHE A 57 4.66 -3.97 2.84
C PHE A 57 4.71 -4.37 4.32
N ALA A 58 4.99 -5.64 4.59
CA ALA A 58 5.20 -6.11 5.96
C ALA A 58 6.53 -5.59 6.51
N ASP A 59 6.58 -5.15 7.77
CA ASP A 59 7.84 -4.76 8.41
C ASP A 59 8.78 -6.00 8.46
N PRO A 60 9.99 -5.93 7.86
CA PRO A 60 10.92 -7.06 7.87
C PRO A 60 11.32 -7.51 9.28
N ARG A 61 11.19 -6.63 10.28
CA ARG A 61 11.54 -6.88 11.68
C ARG A 61 10.35 -7.43 12.48
N GLU A 62 9.13 -7.12 12.06
CA GLU A 62 7.89 -7.52 12.72
C GLU A 62 6.79 -7.75 11.68
N ARG A 63 6.75 -8.94 11.08
CA ARG A 63 5.94 -9.24 9.89
C ARG A 63 4.42 -9.09 10.06
N THR A 64 3.93 -8.97 11.30
CA THR A 64 2.52 -8.69 11.61
C THR A 64 2.17 -7.21 11.45
N ARG A 65 3.17 -6.32 11.42
CA ARG A 65 3.02 -4.88 11.23
C ARG A 65 3.18 -4.54 9.75
N LEU A 66 2.31 -3.65 9.25
CA LEU A 66 2.46 -3.07 7.92
C LEU A 66 3.14 -1.71 8.00
N LEU A 67 4.01 -1.43 7.03
CA LEU A 67 4.62 -0.13 6.83
C LEU A 67 4.16 0.45 5.50
N VAL A 68 4.04 1.78 5.45
CA VAL A 68 3.90 2.55 4.21
C VAL A 68 5.12 3.44 4.06
N LYS A 69 5.74 3.43 2.87
CA LYS A 69 6.93 4.21 2.53
C LYS A 69 6.90 4.62 1.05
N ARG A 70 7.72 5.58 0.67
CA ARG A 70 7.91 5.95 -0.74
C ARG A 70 8.96 5.05 -1.39
N ALA A 71 8.63 4.47 -2.53
CA ALA A 71 9.57 3.74 -3.36
C ALA A 71 10.56 4.72 -3.99
N GLN A 72 11.78 4.79 -3.47
CA GLN A 72 12.83 5.66 -4.02
C GLN A 72 13.38 5.09 -5.33
N SER A 73 13.62 3.78 -5.37
CA SER A 73 14.06 3.07 -6.57
C SER A 73 13.42 1.67 -6.62
N VAL A 74 13.14 1.19 -7.82
CA VAL A 74 12.56 -0.14 -8.07
C VAL A 74 13.39 -0.81 -9.14
N GLY A 75 13.87 -2.03 -8.88
CA GLY A 75 14.73 -2.75 -9.83
C GLY A 75 15.11 -4.12 -9.32
N ALA A 76 15.49 -5.02 -10.23
CA ALA A 76 15.97 -6.37 -9.91
C ALA A 76 15.06 -7.21 -8.99
N GLY A 77 13.75 -6.94 -8.99
CA GLY A 77 12.81 -7.64 -8.11
C GLY A 77 12.75 -7.10 -6.68
N GLU A 78 13.37 -5.95 -6.41
CA GLU A 78 13.43 -5.30 -5.10
C GLU A 78 13.07 -3.81 -5.18
N VAL A 79 12.86 -3.20 -4.01
CA VAL A 79 12.57 -1.77 -3.86
C VAL A 79 13.34 -1.18 -2.68
N VAL A 80 13.90 0.01 -2.88
CA VAL A 80 14.38 0.88 -1.79
C VAL A 80 13.19 1.71 -1.32
N ALA A 81 12.80 1.54 -0.07
CA ALA A 81 11.66 2.24 0.52
C ALA A 81 12.15 3.25 1.55
N ILE A 82 11.81 4.52 1.36
CA ILE A 82 12.21 5.64 2.22
C ILE A 82 10.97 6.36 2.71
N GLY A 83 10.93 6.74 3.98
CA GLY A 83 9.82 7.55 4.48
C GLY A 83 10.06 9.04 4.21
N ASP A 84 8.98 9.78 3.99
CA ASP A 84 9.06 11.19 3.63
C ASP A 84 9.54 12.06 4.80
N ASN A 85 9.23 11.64 6.04
CA ASN A 85 9.79 12.22 7.25
C ASN A 85 11.04 11.43 7.65
N ALA A 86 12.21 11.95 7.30
CA ALA A 86 13.49 11.29 7.52
C ALA A 86 13.82 11.08 9.01
N ASP A 87 13.41 12.01 9.87
CA ASP A 87 13.70 12.02 11.31
C ASP A 87 12.84 11.01 12.09
N ALA A 88 11.63 10.73 11.60
CA ALA A 88 10.70 9.78 12.20
C ALA A 88 10.70 8.39 11.51
N SER A 89 11.51 8.20 10.46
CA SER A 89 11.46 6.99 9.64
C SER A 89 12.49 5.94 10.02
N THR A 90 11.99 4.76 10.40
CA THR A 90 12.71 3.52 10.16
C THR A 90 12.31 2.95 8.80
N ASP A 91 13.27 2.82 7.90
CA ASP A 91 13.06 2.47 6.50
C ASP A 91 14.26 1.69 5.92
N SER A 92 14.41 1.60 4.59
CA SER A 92 15.48 0.83 3.95
C SER A 92 16.89 1.22 4.39
N ARG A 93 17.11 2.42 4.94
CA ARG A 93 18.39 2.81 5.55
C ARG A 93 18.77 1.94 6.77
N HIS A 94 17.79 1.30 7.39
CA HIS A 94 17.96 0.51 8.60
C HIS A 94 17.77 -0.99 8.37
N PHE A 95 16.81 -1.39 7.53
CA PHE A 95 16.49 -2.81 7.28
C PHE A 95 16.83 -3.31 5.88
N GLY A 96 17.37 -2.46 4.99
CA GLY A 96 17.78 -2.85 3.64
C GLY A 96 16.65 -2.86 2.60
N LEU A 97 16.87 -3.61 1.52
CA LEU A 97 15.97 -3.72 0.37
C LEU A 97 14.76 -4.60 0.70
N ILE A 98 13.62 -4.31 0.07
CA ILE A 98 12.40 -5.10 0.23
C ILE A 98 12.12 -5.84 -1.08
N PRO A 99 11.95 -7.17 -1.06
CA PRO A 99 11.54 -7.92 -2.24
C PRO A 99 10.15 -7.47 -2.72
N LEU A 100 9.95 -7.36 -4.04
CA LEU A 100 8.63 -7.00 -4.61
C LEU A 100 7.53 -8.00 -4.23
N SER A 101 7.91 -9.25 -3.90
CA SER A 101 7.01 -10.29 -3.40
C SER A 101 6.47 -10.04 -1.99
N GLU A 102 7.12 -9.19 -1.20
CA GLU A 102 6.67 -8.82 0.16
C GLU A 102 5.75 -7.58 0.15
N LEU A 103 5.55 -6.96 -1.01
CA LEU A 103 4.63 -5.84 -1.14
C LEU A 103 3.17 -6.31 -1.06
N ILE A 104 2.40 -5.65 -0.21
CA ILE A 104 0.94 -5.78 -0.17
C ILE A 104 0.30 -5.06 -1.36
N GLY A 105 0.82 -3.88 -1.71
CA GLY A 105 0.34 -3.09 -2.84
C GLY A 105 0.79 -1.63 -2.81
N VAL A 106 0.20 -0.83 -3.70
CA VAL A 106 0.50 0.61 -3.83
C VAL A 106 -0.68 1.43 -3.30
N ALA A 107 -0.41 2.29 -2.32
CA ALA A 107 -1.32 3.33 -1.87
C ALA A 107 -1.42 4.43 -2.95
N PHE A 108 -2.65 4.79 -3.33
CA PHE A 108 -2.87 5.70 -4.47
C PHE A 108 -3.95 6.75 -4.21
N TYR A 109 -4.70 6.63 -3.12
CA TYR A 109 -5.75 7.59 -2.79
C TYR A 109 -5.94 7.70 -1.28
N ARG A 110 -5.95 8.91 -0.75
CA ARG A 110 -6.43 9.23 0.59
C ARG A 110 -7.90 9.60 0.50
N TYR A 111 -8.76 8.94 1.27
CA TYR A 111 -10.21 9.19 1.26
C TYR A 111 -10.74 9.82 2.56
N PHE A 112 -9.92 9.87 3.61
CA PHE A 112 -10.22 10.57 4.85
C PHE A 112 -8.92 11.13 5.46
N PRO A 113 -8.92 12.33 6.08
CA PRO A 113 -10.07 13.24 6.22
C PRO A 113 -10.53 13.82 4.88
N VAL A 114 -11.83 14.13 4.77
CA VAL A 114 -12.44 14.55 3.49
C VAL A 114 -11.81 15.85 2.95
N SER A 115 -11.35 16.73 3.84
CA SER A 115 -10.67 17.98 3.49
C SER A 115 -9.34 17.78 2.75
N SER A 116 -8.70 16.62 2.92
CA SER A 116 -7.41 16.30 2.30
C SER A 116 -7.53 15.12 1.31
N ALA A 117 -8.76 14.68 1.02
CA ALA A 117 -9.00 13.54 0.14
C ALA A 117 -8.51 13.82 -1.28
N GLY A 118 -7.79 12.86 -1.86
CA GLY A 118 -7.12 13.06 -3.12
C GLY A 118 -6.19 11.92 -3.50
N ARG A 119 -5.69 11.98 -4.74
CA ARG A 119 -4.64 11.06 -5.20
C ARG A 119 -3.34 11.37 -4.46
N ILE A 120 -2.65 10.32 -4.06
CA ILE A 120 -1.34 10.33 -3.40
C ILE A 120 -0.33 9.53 -4.22
#